data_AF-A0A7U9KU78-F1
#
_entry.id   AF-A0A7U9KU78-F1
#
_cell.length_a   1.000
_cell.length_b   1.000
_cell.length_c   1.000
_cell.angle_alpha   90.00
_cell.angle_beta   90.00
_cell.angle_gamma   90.00
#
_symmetry.space_group_name_H-M   'P 1'
#
loop_
_entity.id
_entity.type
_entity.pdbx_description
1 polymer ?
#
loop_
_entity_poly.entity_id
_entity_poly.type
_entity_poly.pdbx_seq_one_letter_code
_entity_poly.pdbx_strand_id
1 'polypeptide(L)'
;MDIRHDCAPPRCPAAPAPDPTPCEGPHDAATIIDPHGREVAGCVHHCARVLAGLDGARVHPFASAGSAMEIYLRARELPPCAWEIGK
;
A
#
# COMPACT_ATOMS: atom_id res chain seq x y z
N MET A 1 -14.99 31.93 2.87
CA MET A 1 -14.00 31.29 1.97
C MET A 1 -14.05 29.80 2.31
N ASP A 2 -15.09 29.12 1.82
CA ASP A 2 -15.32 27.73 2.13
C ASP A 2 -14.57 26.88 1.11
N ILE A 3 -13.40 26.36 1.51
CA ILE A 3 -12.70 25.36 0.72
C ILE A 3 -13.49 24.06 0.86
N ARG A 4 -14.19 23.72 -0.22
CA ARG A 4 -14.76 22.38 -0.45
C ARG A 4 -13.67 21.33 -0.20
N HIS A 5 -13.87 20.44 0.76
CA HIS A 5 -13.18 19.14 0.80
C HIS A 5 -14.15 18.09 0.27
N ASP A 6 -14.17 18.05 -1.05
CA ASP A 6 -14.86 17.09 -1.89
C ASP A 6 -14.31 15.66 -1.65
N CYS A 7 -15.19 14.67 -1.80
CA CYS A 7 -14.97 13.24 -2.00
C CYS A 7 -13.85 12.54 -1.18
N ALA A 8 -14.22 11.71 -0.19
CA ALA A 8 -13.29 10.72 0.36
C ALA A 8 -12.60 9.98 -0.80
N PRO A 9 -11.27 9.79 -0.78
CA PRO A 9 -10.59 9.43 -2.00
C PRO A 9 -11.10 8.08 -2.52
N PRO A 10 -11.23 7.90 -3.85
CA PRO A 10 -11.15 6.56 -4.41
C PRO A 10 -9.86 5.95 -3.85
N ARG A 11 -9.93 4.67 -3.45
CA ARG A 11 -8.90 3.93 -2.69
C ARG A 11 -7.46 4.33 -3.06
N CYS A 12 -6.53 4.25 -2.09
CA CYS A 12 -5.15 4.67 -2.32
C CYS A 12 -4.52 4.00 -3.55
N PRO A 13 -3.54 4.63 -4.24
CA PRO A 13 -3.01 4.10 -5.49
C PRO A 13 -2.39 2.70 -5.38
N ALA A 14 -1.84 2.36 -4.20
CA ALA A 14 -1.32 1.02 -3.92
C ALA A 14 -2.40 -0.06 -3.77
N ALA A 15 -3.67 0.31 -3.69
CA ALA A 15 -4.78 -0.62 -3.50
C ALA A 15 -5.14 -1.30 -4.83
N PRO A 16 -4.84 -2.61 -5.03
CA PRO A 16 -5.15 -3.27 -6.29
C PRO A 16 -6.66 -3.25 -6.55
N ALA A 17 -7.07 -3.08 -7.81
CA ALA A 17 -8.49 -3.11 -8.19
C ALA A 17 -9.27 -4.35 -7.67
N PRO A 18 -8.73 -5.59 -7.72
CA PRO A 18 -9.44 -6.77 -7.20
C PRO A 18 -9.40 -6.90 -5.67
N ASP A 19 -8.58 -6.12 -4.99
CA ASP A 19 -8.52 -6.13 -3.53
C ASP A 19 -9.79 -5.48 -2.96
N PRO A 20 -10.61 -6.16 -2.14
CA PRO A 20 -11.82 -5.59 -1.56
C PRO A 20 -11.59 -4.81 -0.26
N THR A 21 -10.38 -4.85 0.30
CA THR A 21 -10.12 -4.30 1.63
C THR A 21 -10.08 -2.76 1.63
N PRO A 22 -10.63 -2.13 2.68
CA PRO A 22 -10.60 -0.69 2.82
C PRO A 22 -9.17 -0.18 3.07
N CYS A 23 -8.94 1.10 2.79
CA CYS A 23 -7.68 1.74 3.17
C CYS A 23 -7.65 1.98 4.70
N GLU A 24 -6.46 1.89 5.30
CA GLU A 24 -6.23 2.24 6.70
C GLU A 24 -5.25 3.41 6.80
N GLY A 25 -5.71 4.55 7.35
CA GLY A 25 -4.88 5.74 7.52
C GLY A 25 -4.66 6.56 6.23
N PRO A 26 -3.62 7.41 6.18
CA PRO A 26 -3.34 8.27 5.03
C PRO A 26 -3.12 7.46 3.74
N HIS A 27 -3.67 7.93 2.62
CA HIS A 27 -3.59 7.23 1.33
C HIS A 27 -2.21 7.32 0.66
N ASP A 28 -1.29 8.07 1.25
CA ASP A 28 0.07 8.36 0.80
C ASP A 28 1.10 8.17 1.94
N ALA A 29 0.76 7.36 2.94
CA ALA A 29 1.60 7.11 4.11
C ALA A 29 3.00 6.57 3.79
N ALA A 30 3.15 5.83 2.70
CA ALA A 30 4.43 5.33 2.20
C ALA A 30 4.41 5.11 0.69
N THR A 31 5.59 4.94 0.11
CA THR A 31 5.78 4.57 -1.29
C THR A 31 6.45 3.20 -1.38
N ILE A 32 5.95 2.31 -2.24
CA ILE A 32 6.63 1.07 -2.62
C ILE A 32 7.33 1.26 -3.96
N ILE A 33 8.56 0.77 -4.07
CA ILE A 33 9.33 0.66 -5.30
C ILE A 33 9.24 -0.79 -5.77
N ASP A 34 8.78 -1.02 -7.00
CA ASP A 34 8.76 -2.34 -7.61
C ASP A 34 10.16 -2.77 -8.12
N PRO A 35 10.34 -4.02 -8.58
CA PRO A 35 11.64 -4.51 -9.07
C PRO A 35 12.19 -3.76 -10.28
N HIS A 36 11.34 -3.06 -11.02
CA HIS A 36 11.71 -2.25 -12.18
C HIS A 36 11.94 -0.77 -11.83
N GLY A 37 11.85 -0.40 -10.54
CA GLY A 37 12.03 0.97 -10.08
C GLY A 37 10.78 1.84 -10.21
N ARG A 38 9.60 1.28 -10.51
CA ARG A 38 8.35 2.04 -10.54
C ARG A 38 7.84 2.24 -9.12
N GLU A 39 7.27 3.42 -8.88
CA GLU A 39 6.84 3.83 -7.55
C GLU A 39 5.32 3.90 -7.44
N VAL A 40 4.78 3.47 -6.31
CA VAL A 40 3.36 3.62 -5.98
C VAL A 40 3.20 4.06 -4.53
N ALA A 41 2.52 5.20 -4.34
CA ALA A 41 2.15 5.69 -3.02
C ALA A 41 0.90 4.97 -2.50
N GLY A 42 0.83 4.75 -1.19
CA GLY A 42 -0.27 4.03 -0.58
C GLY A 42 -0.36 4.21 0.92
N CYS A 43 -1.46 3.72 1.47
CA CYS A 43 -1.59 3.52 2.89
C CYS A 43 -0.77 2.30 3.35
N VAL A 44 -0.43 2.24 4.63
CA VAL A 44 0.38 1.15 5.23
C VAL A 44 -0.18 -0.23 4.89
N HIS A 45 -1.51 -0.39 4.97
CA HIS A 45 -2.18 -1.65 4.67
C HIS A 45 -1.95 -2.12 3.23
N HIS A 46 -2.25 -1.29 2.24
CA HIS A 46 -2.10 -1.68 0.84
C HIS A 46 -0.62 -1.75 0.41
N CYS A 47 0.26 -0.92 0.98
CA CYS A 47 1.70 -1.06 0.78
C CYS A 47 2.23 -2.42 1.27
N ALA A 48 1.77 -2.91 2.43
CA ALA A 48 2.14 -4.22 2.94
C ALA A 48 1.68 -5.35 2.02
N ARG A 49 0.47 -5.24 1.46
CA ARG A 49 -0.06 -6.22 0.52
C ARG A 49 0.67 -6.23 -0.82
N VAL A 50 1.01 -5.06 -1.36
CA VAL A 50 1.86 -4.95 -2.56
C VAL A 50 3.23 -5.57 -2.30
N LEU A 51 3.84 -5.26 -1.16
CA LEU A 51 5.15 -5.79 -0.78
C LEU A 51 5.14 -7.33 -0.63
N ALA A 52 4.08 -7.89 -0.04
CA ALA A 52 3.92 -9.34 0.08
C ALA A 52 3.71 -10.06 -1.27
N GLY A 53 3.21 -9.35 -2.29
CA GLY A 53 2.88 -9.92 -3.60
C GLY A 53 3.94 -9.73 -4.68
N LEU A 54 4.97 -8.91 -4.47
CA LEU A 54 5.96 -8.55 -5.49
C LEU A 54 7.38 -8.87 -5.02
N ASP A 55 7.94 -9.98 -5.52
CA ASP A 55 9.33 -10.35 -5.27
C ASP A 55 10.29 -9.25 -5.74
N GLY A 56 11.14 -8.78 -4.83
CA GLY A 56 12.09 -7.70 -5.09
C GLY A 56 11.53 -6.29 -4.93
N ALA A 57 10.25 -6.14 -4.56
CA ALA A 57 9.72 -4.85 -4.14
C ALA A 57 10.31 -4.41 -2.80
N ARG A 58 10.33 -3.10 -2.56
CA ARG A 58 10.90 -2.49 -1.36
C ARG A 58 10.15 -1.24 -0.96
N VAL A 59 10.14 -0.92 0.32
CA VAL A 59 9.67 0.40 0.79
C VAL A 59 10.67 1.48 0.35
N HIS A 60 10.16 2.62 -0.13
CA HIS A 60 10.99 3.75 -0.53
C HIS A 60 11.85 4.26 0.64
N PRO A 61 13.15 4.55 0.47
CA PRO A 61 14.06 4.91 1.57
C PRO A 61 13.67 6.15 2.39
N PHE A 62 12.87 7.06 1.81
CA PHE A 62 12.36 8.25 2.51
C PHE A 62 11.03 8.06 3.22
N ALA A 63 10.45 6.85 3.22
CA ALA A 63 9.32 6.55 4.09
C ALA A 63 9.71 6.73 5.56
N SER A 64 8.75 7.14 6.40
CA SER A 64 9.02 7.22 7.84
C SER A 64 9.44 5.84 8.38
N ALA A 65 10.38 5.81 9.32
CA ALA A 65 10.86 4.55 9.90
C ALA A 65 9.72 3.73 10.53
N GLY A 66 8.74 4.39 11.15
CA GLY A 66 7.56 3.76 11.72
C GLY A 66 6.70 3.09 10.65
N SER A 67 6.35 3.83 9.58
CA SER A 67 5.55 3.29 8.47
C SER A 67 6.28 2.14 7.77
N ALA A 68 7.57 2.28 7.51
CA ALA A 68 8.37 1.24 6.88
C ALA A 68 8.40 -0.05 7.72
N MET A 69 8.67 0.07 9.02
CA MET A 69 8.67 -1.06 9.95
C MET A 69 7.30 -1.76 9.97
N GLU A 70 6.22 -1.01 10.09
CA GLU A 70 4.87 -1.55 10.12
C GLU A 70 4.50 -2.28 8.82
N ILE A 71 4.89 -1.73 7.67
CA ILE A 71 4.70 -2.38 6.36
C ILE A 71 5.41 -3.72 6.30
N TYR A 72 6.70 -3.80 6.67
CA TYR A 72 7.44 -5.07 6.68
C TYR A 72 6.90 -6.06 7.71
N LEU A 73 6.43 -5.59 8.87
CA LEU A 73 5.79 -6.43 9.88
C LEU A 73 4.48 -7.04 9.38
N ARG A 74 3.64 -6.26 8.69
CA ARG A 74 2.38 -6.78 8.14
C ARG A 74 2.62 -7.67 6.92
N ALA A 75 3.51 -7.28 6.01
CA ALA A 75 3.77 -8.02 4.77
C ALA A 75 4.22 -9.46 5.02
N ARG A 76 5.03 -9.71 6.06
CA ARG A 76 5.52 -11.07 6.38
C ARG A 76 4.41 -12.07 6.73
N GLU A 77 3.27 -11.57 7.23
CA GLU A 77 2.13 -12.38 7.68
C GLU A 77 1.08 -12.56 6.56
N LEU A 78 1.23 -11.86 5.45
CA LEU A 78 0.27 -11.86 4.35
C LEU A 78 0.70 -12.85 3.27
N PRO A 79 -0.21 -13.69 2.74
CA PRO A 79 0.10 -14.46 1.56
C PRO A 79 0.18 -13.53 0.32
N PRO A 80 1.04 -13.86 -0.67
CA PRO A 80 1.07 -13.15 -1.95
C PRO A 80 -0.32 -13.16 -2.60
N CYS A 81 -0.75 -12.01 -3.13
CA CYS A 81 -2.04 -11.86 -3.82
C CYS A 81 -3.22 -12.48 -3.05
N ALA A 82 -3.32 -12.24 -1.74
CA ALA A 82 -4.34 -12.85 -0.87
C ALA A 82 -5.80 -12.72 -1.38
N TRP A 83 -6.08 -11.76 -2.25
CA TRP A 83 -7.38 -11.54 -2.90
C TRP A 83 -7.66 -12.49 -4.09
N GLU A 84 -6.72 -13.35 -4.48
CA GLU A 84 -6.86 -14.35 -5.55
C GLU A 84 -7.04 -15.78 -5.02
N ILE A 85 -6.83 -15.99 -3.71
CA ILE A 85 -6.97 -17.29 -3.07
C ILE A 85 -8.47 -17.66 -2.99
N GLY A 86 -8.86 -18.76 -3.63
CA GLY A 86 -10.23 -19.29 -3.60
C GLY A 86 -11.18 -18.80 -4.69
N LYS A 87 -10.68 -18.10 -5.72
CA LYS A 87 -11.34 -18.02 -7.03
C LYS A 87 -11.19 -19.32 -7.80
#